data_AF-A0A8T5GU94-F1
#
_entry.id   AF-A0A8T5GU94-F1
#
_cell.length_a   1.000
_cell.length_b   1.000
_cell.length_c   1.000
_cell.angle_alpha   90.00
_cell.angle_beta   90.00
_cell.angle_gamma   90.00
#
_symmetry.space_group_name_H-M   'P 1'
#
loop_
_entity.id
_entity.type
_entity.pdbx_description
1 polymer ?
#
loop_
_entity_poly.entity_id
_entity_poly.type
_entity_poly.pdbx_seq_one_letter_code
_entity_poly.pdbx_strand_id
1 'polypeptide(L)'
;DASQWYDSDEDGYGDNSEGTDGDGCPGVFGTSNLGATRGCPDADQDGYGDDEDAFPLEASQWLDQDGDGWGDNESAGAFKPDHWPTDPTRNSAEGSMECTPIDDIDIVGGGWFNFQCTVTTEIEEVTVRVEWQAISAITASSQTQVISFTPNSGGSQTITFDGVARYAGTYQLVLVAKEPGADVGMDTVSITLNAYDSNIVVEEDMSGDEGLLASIIENSIVQAAIGGLVLFFLMGMLMIRGNASKKKAAEERLERARDLISQRLERSKNASNDPRRQAFGFNGRVPPPPPGMG
;
A
#
# COMPACT_ATOMS: atom_id res chain seq x y z
N ASP A 1 -3.91 46.93 -24.77
CA ASP A 1 -3.15 47.50 -23.64
C ASP A 1 -1.85 48.08 -24.20
N ALA A 2 -1.32 49.18 -23.67
CA ALA A 2 -0.04 49.75 -24.10
C ALA A 2 1.18 49.08 -23.42
N SER A 3 0.96 48.31 -22.36
CA SER A 3 2.01 47.56 -21.67
C SER A 3 2.46 46.31 -22.43
N GLN A 4 1.60 45.76 -23.30
CA GLN A 4 1.87 44.62 -24.18
C GLN A 4 2.06 45.09 -25.63
N TRP A 5 3.08 44.55 -26.32
CA TRP A 5 3.49 45.05 -27.64
C TRP A 5 3.88 43.98 -28.64
N TYR A 6 4.11 42.74 -28.20
CA TYR A 6 4.46 41.61 -29.05
C TYR A 6 3.94 40.32 -28.42
N ASP A 7 3.57 39.36 -29.26
CA ASP A 7 3.01 38.05 -28.93
C ASP A 7 3.64 37.10 -29.95
N SER A 8 4.64 36.32 -29.51
CA SER A 8 5.54 35.54 -30.36
C SER A 8 4.94 34.23 -30.86
N ASP A 9 4.11 33.59 -30.05
CA ASP A 9 3.53 32.27 -30.30
C ASP A 9 2.02 32.30 -30.54
N GLU A 10 1.43 33.50 -30.56
CA GLU A 10 0.05 33.79 -30.95
C GLU A 10 -0.99 33.14 -30.03
N ASP A 11 -0.67 33.00 -28.74
CA ASP A 11 -1.55 32.40 -27.72
C ASP A 11 -2.52 33.41 -27.08
N GLY A 12 -2.30 34.70 -27.33
CA GLY A 12 -3.12 35.80 -26.84
C GLY A 12 -2.57 36.50 -25.60
N TYR A 13 -1.43 36.05 -25.07
CA TYR A 13 -0.65 36.73 -24.04
C TYR A 13 0.56 37.44 -24.67
N GLY A 14 0.94 38.57 -24.08
CA GLY A 14 2.04 39.37 -24.64
C GLY A 14 3.37 39.04 -23.98
N ASP A 15 4.44 38.95 -24.76
CA ASP A 15 5.80 38.58 -24.33
C ASP A 15 6.41 39.49 -23.24
N ASN A 16 5.83 40.67 -22.98
CA ASN A 16 6.36 41.57 -21.96
C ASN A 16 5.94 41.09 -20.57
N SER A 17 6.86 40.43 -19.86
CA SER A 17 6.64 39.93 -18.49
C SER A 17 6.26 41.02 -17.47
N GLU A 18 6.67 42.28 -17.69
CA GLU A 18 6.30 43.42 -16.84
C GLU A 18 4.98 44.09 -17.26
N GLY A 19 4.39 43.62 -18.36
CA GLY A 19 3.09 44.09 -18.82
C GLY A 19 1.94 43.42 -18.07
N THR A 20 0.72 43.92 -18.29
CA THR A 20 -0.49 43.28 -17.77
C THR A 20 -0.63 41.91 -18.41
N ASP A 21 -0.81 40.88 -17.58
CA ASP A 21 -1.03 39.51 -18.02
C ASP A 21 0.02 39.05 -19.05
N GLY A 22 1.30 39.36 -18.79
CA GLY A 22 2.40 38.94 -19.63
C GLY A 22 2.54 37.42 -19.69
N ASP A 23 2.98 36.95 -20.84
CA ASP A 23 3.22 35.55 -21.11
C ASP A 23 4.45 35.05 -20.32
N GLY A 24 4.25 33.99 -19.55
CA GLY A 24 5.27 33.26 -18.81
C GLY A 24 6.12 32.36 -19.72
N CYS A 25 5.60 32.00 -20.89
CA CYS A 25 6.27 31.18 -21.90
C CYS A 25 6.27 31.82 -23.30
N PRO A 26 6.95 32.98 -23.52
CA PRO A 26 6.91 33.79 -24.77
C PRO A 26 7.36 33.14 -26.09
N GLY A 27 7.56 31.84 -26.16
CA GLY A 27 7.91 31.15 -27.40
C GLY A 27 7.30 29.76 -27.50
N VAL A 28 6.35 29.44 -26.63
CA VAL A 28 5.66 28.16 -26.54
C VAL A 28 4.19 28.44 -26.26
N PHE A 29 3.38 28.31 -27.31
CA PHE A 29 1.93 28.45 -27.21
C PHE A 29 1.37 27.66 -26.02
N GLY A 30 0.62 28.33 -25.16
CA GLY A 30 -0.04 27.76 -24.01
C GLY A 30 -1.52 28.14 -23.88
N THR A 31 -2.15 27.59 -22.85
CA THR A 31 -3.56 27.86 -22.53
C THR A 31 -3.79 28.26 -21.08
N SER A 32 -2.75 28.21 -20.25
CA SER A 32 -2.82 28.63 -18.86
C SER A 32 -3.24 30.10 -18.77
N ASN A 33 -4.09 30.42 -17.80
CA ASN A 33 -4.63 31.77 -17.62
C ASN A 33 -4.58 32.25 -16.16
N LEU A 34 -4.23 31.38 -15.23
CA LEU A 34 -4.02 31.62 -13.81
C LEU A 34 -2.52 31.60 -13.47
N GLY A 35 -2.21 31.80 -12.19
CA GLY A 35 -0.85 31.67 -11.66
C GLY A 35 0.17 32.66 -12.22
N ALA A 36 1.45 32.31 -12.09
CA ALA A 36 2.57 33.09 -12.59
C ALA A 36 3.01 32.66 -14.00
N THR A 37 2.58 31.49 -14.46
CA THR A 37 2.96 30.89 -15.75
C THR A 37 1.86 31.01 -16.81
N ARG A 38 1.11 32.11 -16.81
CA ARG A 38 0.08 32.41 -17.82
C ARG A 38 0.66 32.37 -19.25
N GLY A 39 -0.06 31.78 -20.20
CA GLY A 39 0.44 31.57 -21.58
C GLY A 39 1.38 30.37 -21.75
N CYS A 40 1.63 29.61 -20.68
CA CYS A 40 2.34 28.35 -20.75
C CYS A 40 1.42 27.16 -21.08
N PRO A 41 1.99 26.04 -21.58
CA PRO A 41 1.26 24.79 -21.72
C PRO A 41 0.56 24.38 -20.43
N ASP A 42 -0.70 23.97 -20.57
CA ASP A 42 -1.61 23.54 -19.50
C ASP A 42 -2.33 22.29 -20.03
N ALA A 43 -1.86 21.12 -19.61
CA ALA A 43 -2.22 19.85 -20.22
C ALA A 43 -3.62 19.36 -19.79
N ASP A 44 -4.08 19.73 -18.60
CA ASP A 44 -5.38 19.32 -18.06
C ASP A 44 -6.46 20.41 -18.12
N GLN A 45 -6.08 21.64 -18.49
CA GLN A 45 -6.93 22.79 -18.74
C GLN A 45 -7.62 23.33 -17.48
N ASP A 46 -6.98 23.24 -16.32
CA ASP A 46 -7.47 23.87 -15.10
C ASP A 46 -7.11 25.35 -14.95
N GLY A 47 -6.23 25.83 -15.83
CA GLY A 47 -5.79 27.21 -15.94
C GLY A 47 -4.40 27.48 -15.37
N TYR A 48 -3.79 26.55 -14.64
CA TYR A 48 -2.40 26.64 -14.20
C TYR A 48 -1.47 26.00 -15.24
N GLY A 49 -0.28 26.56 -15.43
CA GLY A 49 0.67 25.98 -16.39
C GLY A 49 1.38 24.77 -15.80
N ASP A 50 1.70 23.78 -16.65
CA ASP A 50 2.35 22.51 -16.29
C ASP A 50 3.63 22.69 -15.43
N ASP A 51 4.32 23.83 -15.57
CA ASP A 51 5.57 24.13 -14.87
C ASP A 51 5.37 24.61 -13.42
N GLU A 52 4.20 25.14 -13.07
CA GLU A 52 3.87 25.57 -11.69
C GLU A 52 2.80 24.70 -11.01
N ASP A 53 2.12 23.87 -11.78
CA ASP A 53 1.10 22.95 -11.33
C ASP A 53 1.71 21.70 -10.65
N ALA A 54 1.27 21.41 -9.42
CA ALA A 54 1.67 20.22 -8.68
C ALA A 54 1.10 18.91 -9.27
N PHE A 55 -0.02 18.98 -9.98
CA PHE A 55 -0.70 17.87 -10.66
C PHE A 55 -1.06 18.21 -12.13
N PRO A 56 -0.08 18.33 -13.06
CA PRO A 56 -0.30 18.79 -14.44
C PRO A 56 -1.23 17.95 -15.34
N LEU A 57 -1.82 16.87 -14.81
CA LEU A 57 -2.69 15.95 -15.53
C LEU A 57 -4.04 15.77 -14.84
N GLU A 58 -4.28 16.45 -13.71
CA GLU A 58 -5.47 16.29 -12.89
C GLU A 58 -6.14 17.64 -12.62
N ALA A 59 -7.01 18.05 -13.55
CA ALA A 59 -7.63 19.38 -13.60
C ALA A 59 -8.41 19.86 -12.37
N SER A 60 -8.54 19.01 -11.35
CA SER A 60 -9.12 19.36 -10.07
C SER A 60 -8.09 19.77 -9.02
N GLN A 61 -6.79 19.71 -9.32
CA GLN A 61 -5.71 19.96 -8.37
C GLN A 61 -4.56 20.69 -9.06
N TRP A 62 -4.09 21.77 -8.43
CA TRP A 62 -2.92 22.53 -8.92
C TRP A 62 -1.89 22.85 -7.83
N LEU A 63 -2.19 22.51 -6.57
CA LEU A 63 -1.40 22.89 -5.40
C LEU A 63 -1.22 21.70 -4.46
N ASP A 64 0.02 21.52 -3.97
CA ASP A 64 0.42 20.54 -2.94
C ASP A 64 1.47 21.23 -2.05
N GLN A 65 1.01 21.87 -0.98
CA GLN A 65 1.86 22.75 -0.17
C GLN A 65 2.89 21.99 0.68
N ASP A 66 2.59 20.78 1.13
CA ASP A 66 3.50 19.97 1.94
C ASP A 66 4.23 18.84 1.18
N GLY A 67 3.86 18.63 -0.08
CA GLY A 67 4.56 17.78 -1.03
C GLY A 67 4.29 16.29 -0.82
N ASP A 68 3.12 15.94 -0.29
CA ASP A 68 2.77 14.55 0.04
C ASP A 68 2.04 13.80 -1.09
N GLY A 69 1.72 14.51 -2.18
CA GLY A 69 1.04 13.98 -3.36
C GLY A 69 -0.48 13.94 -3.23
N TRP A 70 -1.05 14.67 -2.28
CA TRP A 70 -2.46 15.02 -2.18
C TRP A 70 -2.62 16.51 -2.43
N GLY A 71 -3.73 16.88 -3.06
CA GLY A 71 -3.90 18.24 -3.56
C GLY A 71 -4.79 19.08 -2.65
N ASP A 72 -4.36 20.32 -2.42
CA ASP A 72 -4.96 21.27 -1.48
C ASP A 72 -6.30 21.84 -1.97
N ASN A 73 -6.70 21.60 -3.22
CA ASN A 73 -7.97 22.10 -3.73
C ASN A 73 -9.14 21.23 -3.26
N GLU A 74 -9.86 21.71 -2.25
CA GLU A 74 -11.03 21.02 -1.65
C GLU A 74 -12.32 21.10 -2.51
N SER A 75 -12.19 21.19 -3.83
CA SER A 75 -13.37 21.18 -4.70
C SER A 75 -14.11 19.84 -4.61
N ALA A 76 -15.44 19.88 -4.64
CA ALA A 76 -16.24 18.67 -4.47
C ALA A 76 -15.95 17.64 -5.57
N GLY A 77 -15.35 16.51 -5.21
CA GLY A 77 -14.95 15.48 -6.16
C GLY A 77 -13.53 15.62 -6.70
N ALA A 78 -12.70 16.49 -6.12
CA ALA A 78 -11.30 16.62 -6.47
C ALA A 78 -10.55 15.30 -6.33
N PHE A 79 -9.54 15.11 -7.18
CA PHE A 79 -8.62 13.99 -7.07
C PHE A 79 -7.78 14.13 -5.80
N LYS A 80 -7.85 13.15 -4.90
CA LYS A 80 -7.04 13.11 -3.66
C LYS A 80 -7.00 14.44 -2.90
N PRO A 81 -8.14 14.94 -2.40
CA PRO A 81 -8.17 16.20 -1.66
C PRO A 81 -7.42 16.06 -0.34
N ASP A 82 -6.63 17.10 0.00
CA ASP A 82 -5.95 17.24 1.27
C ASP A 82 -6.64 18.29 2.15
N HIS A 83 -7.19 17.85 3.29
CA HIS A 83 -7.76 18.72 4.33
C HIS A 83 -6.71 19.27 5.30
N TRP A 84 -5.45 18.87 5.16
CA TRP A 84 -4.34 19.28 6.02
C TRP A 84 -3.12 19.78 5.21
N PRO A 85 -3.21 20.92 4.49
CA PRO A 85 -2.18 21.43 3.55
C PRO A 85 -0.78 21.74 4.10
N THR A 86 -0.52 21.44 5.37
CA THR A 86 0.76 21.69 6.05
C THR A 86 1.26 20.50 6.85
N ASP A 87 0.52 19.38 6.85
CA ASP A 87 0.84 18.18 7.60
C ASP A 87 0.86 16.96 6.66
N PRO A 88 2.05 16.56 6.15
CA PRO A 88 2.18 15.53 5.11
C PRO A 88 1.91 14.11 5.63
N THR A 89 1.32 13.98 6.81
CA THR A 89 0.95 12.71 7.44
C THR A 89 -0.56 12.54 7.56
N ARG A 90 -1.34 13.54 7.18
CA ARG A 90 -2.79 13.59 7.33
C ARG A 90 -3.39 14.21 6.09
N ASN A 91 -4.50 13.65 5.59
CA ASN A 91 -5.01 14.02 4.26
C ASN A 91 -6.54 14.03 4.24
N SER A 92 -7.16 13.00 4.82
CA SER A 92 -8.61 12.82 4.80
C SER A 92 -9.35 13.84 5.66
N ALA A 93 -10.53 14.26 5.20
CA ALA A 93 -11.52 14.95 6.01
C ALA A 93 -11.82 14.21 7.32
N GLU A 94 -12.09 14.99 8.37
CA GLU A 94 -12.51 14.46 9.66
C GLU A 94 -14.04 14.28 9.72
N GLY A 95 -14.44 13.10 10.17
CA GLY A 95 -15.83 12.79 10.48
C GLY A 95 -15.95 11.41 11.09
N SER A 96 -17.16 11.11 11.55
CA SER A 96 -17.50 9.80 12.12
C SER A 96 -18.78 9.29 11.48
N MET A 97 -18.89 7.96 11.41
CA MET A 97 -20.10 7.28 11.00
C MET A 97 -20.52 6.31 12.11
N GLU A 98 -21.80 6.32 12.43
CA GLU A 98 -22.40 5.32 13.30
C GLU A 98 -23.58 4.67 12.58
N CYS A 99 -23.68 3.35 12.63
CA CYS A 99 -24.79 2.63 12.01
C CYS A 99 -25.60 1.86 13.04
N THR A 100 -26.91 1.79 12.83
CA THR A 100 -27.82 1.01 13.67
C THR A 100 -27.54 -0.49 13.50
N PRO A 101 -27.56 -1.28 14.60
CA PRO A 101 -27.45 -2.73 14.50
C PRO A 101 -28.63 -3.31 13.73
N ILE A 102 -28.41 -4.48 13.12
CA ILE A 102 -29.44 -5.23 12.39
C ILE A 102 -29.84 -6.44 13.24
N ASP A 103 -31.14 -6.67 13.37
CA ASP A 103 -31.66 -7.87 14.03
C ASP A 103 -31.43 -9.13 13.18
N ASP A 104 -31.39 -10.29 13.82
CA ASP A 104 -31.26 -11.57 13.12
C ASP A 104 -32.44 -11.77 12.15
N ILE A 105 -32.13 -12.19 10.91
CA ILE A 105 -33.13 -12.33 9.84
C ILE A 105 -33.39 -13.78 9.46
N ASP A 106 -34.66 -14.09 9.21
CA ASP A 106 -35.07 -15.37 8.63
C ASP A 106 -35.17 -15.27 7.10
N ILE A 107 -34.38 -16.09 6.41
CA ILE A 107 -34.33 -16.12 4.95
C ILE A 107 -35.63 -16.69 4.36
N VAL A 108 -36.29 -17.60 5.07
CA VAL A 108 -37.58 -18.16 4.64
C VAL A 108 -38.66 -17.09 4.62
N GLY A 109 -38.55 -16.12 5.54
CA GLY A 109 -39.41 -14.93 5.62
C GLY A 109 -39.13 -13.87 4.56
N GLY A 110 -38.18 -14.12 3.64
CA GLY A 110 -37.83 -13.21 2.54
C GLY A 110 -36.45 -12.57 2.68
N GLY A 111 -35.76 -12.73 3.82
CA GLY A 111 -34.36 -12.31 4.02
C GLY A 111 -34.10 -10.80 3.84
N TRP A 112 -35.15 -9.97 3.85
CA TRP A 112 -35.04 -8.52 3.71
C TRP A 112 -34.62 -7.87 5.03
N PHE A 113 -33.74 -6.87 4.95
CA PHE A 113 -33.30 -6.08 6.10
C PHE A 113 -33.00 -4.64 5.68
N ASN A 114 -33.00 -3.73 6.65
CA ASN A 114 -32.54 -2.37 6.49
C ASN A 114 -31.77 -1.90 7.73
N PHE A 115 -30.92 -0.89 7.55
CA PHE A 115 -30.21 -0.22 8.62
C PHE A 115 -29.95 1.24 8.25
N GLN A 116 -29.78 2.07 9.27
CA GLN A 116 -29.46 3.48 9.11
C GLN A 116 -28.02 3.74 9.49
N CYS A 117 -27.36 4.62 8.75
CA CYS A 117 -26.04 5.13 9.11
C CYS A 117 -26.11 6.64 9.20
N THR A 118 -25.64 7.18 10.32
CA THR A 118 -25.55 8.60 10.60
C THR A 118 -24.09 9.02 10.46
N VAL A 119 -23.83 9.93 9.54
CA VAL A 119 -22.52 10.55 9.35
C VAL A 119 -22.52 11.90 10.03
N THR A 120 -21.51 12.17 10.84
CA THR A 120 -21.32 13.41 11.58
C THR A 120 -19.96 14.01 11.27
N THR A 121 -19.92 15.29 10.94
CA THR A 121 -18.69 16.05 10.64
C THR A 121 -18.83 17.48 11.14
N GLU A 122 -17.69 18.11 11.46
CA GLU A 122 -17.61 19.53 11.82
C GLU A 122 -17.33 20.43 10.59
N ILE A 123 -17.10 19.83 9.41
CA ILE A 123 -16.81 20.57 8.18
C ILE A 123 -18.10 21.16 7.62
N GLU A 124 -18.11 22.48 7.38
CA GLU A 124 -19.31 23.24 7.01
C GLU A 124 -19.82 22.92 5.59
N GLU A 125 -18.90 22.67 4.66
CA GLU A 125 -19.19 22.34 3.26
C GLU A 125 -18.34 21.15 2.81
N VAL A 126 -18.90 19.95 2.83
CA VAL A 126 -18.23 18.73 2.36
C VAL A 126 -19.22 17.76 1.76
N THR A 127 -18.83 17.05 0.70
CA THR A 127 -19.63 15.97 0.13
C THR A 127 -19.05 14.63 0.55
N VAL A 128 -19.85 13.80 1.21
CA VAL A 128 -19.45 12.48 1.67
C VAL A 128 -20.18 11.40 0.89
N ARG A 129 -19.43 10.44 0.35
CA ARG A 129 -19.91 9.22 -0.26
C ARG A 129 -19.75 8.09 0.74
N VAL A 130 -20.86 7.45 1.08
CA VAL A 130 -20.88 6.22 1.86
C VAL A 130 -20.99 5.02 0.93
N GLU A 131 -19.99 4.15 0.97
CA GLU A 131 -19.87 2.96 0.15
C GLU A 131 -20.02 1.69 0.99
N TRP A 132 -21.03 0.89 0.68
CA TRP A 132 -21.22 -0.44 1.23
C TRP A 132 -20.52 -1.48 0.35
N GLN A 133 -19.55 -2.18 0.91
CA GLN A 133 -18.79 -3.22 0.22
C GLN A 133 -19.69 -4.40 -0.17
N ALA A 134 -19.67 -4.75 -1.45
CA ALA A 134 -20.49 -5.82 -2.00
C ALA A 134 -20.10 -7.19 -1.43
N ILE A 135 -21.10 -8.00 -1.07
CA ILE A 135 -20.91 -9.38 -0.62
C ILE A 135 -21.81 -10.28 -1.47
N SER A 136 -21.27 -11.39 -1.98
CA SER A 136 -22.01 -12.28 -2.90
C SER A 136 -23.29 -12.88 -2.29
N ALA A 137 -23.35 -12.99 -0.96
CA ALA A 137 -24.51 -13.55 -0.25
C ALA A 137 -25.67 -12.56 -0.08
N ILE A 138 -25.45 -11.27 -0.34
CA ILE A 138 -26.40 -10.20 -0.07
C ILE A 138 -26.63 -9.39 -1.34
N THR A 139 -27.89 -9.19 -1.69
CA THR A 139 -28.29 -8.28 -2.77
C THR A 139 -28.69 -6.94 -2.15
N ALA A 140 -27.78 -5.96 -2.22
CA ALA A 140 -28.02 -4.59 -1.82
C ALA A 140 -28.98 -3.88 -2.79
N SER A 141 -29.91 -3.07 -2.28
CA SER A 141 -30.72 -2.17 -3.12
C SER A 141 -29.90 -1.01 -3.67
N SER A 142 -29.00 -0.47 -2.84
CA SER A 142 -27.95 0.47 -3.26
C SER A 142 -26.67 0.18 -2.49
N GLN A 143 -25.53 0.28 -3.17
CA GLN A 143 -24.20 0.14 -2.56
C GLN A 143 -23.56 1.49 -2.25
N THR A 144 -24.11 2.58 -2.77
CA THR A 144 -23.51 3.90 -2.62
C THR A 144 -24.58 4.93 -2.33
N GLN A 145 -24.35 5.79 -1.36
CA GLN A 145 -25.16 6.98 -1.11
C GLN A 145 -24.24 8.18 -0.95
N VAL A 146 -24.68 9.33 -1.47
CA VAL A 146 -23.94 10.58 -1.38
C VAL A 146 -24.78 11.56 -0.58
N ILE A 147 -24.14 12.18 0.40
CA ILE A 147 -24.70 13.26 1.21
C ILE A 147 -23.79 14.48 1.09
N SER A 148 -24.39 15.66 1.09
CA SER A 148 -23.63 16.91 1.04
C SER A 148 -23.99 17.73 2.27
N PHE A 149 -22.98 18.08 3.05
CA PHE A 149 -23.06 18.99 4.16
C PHE A 149 -22.97 20.42 3.62
N THR A 150 -23.85 21.27 4.11
CA THR A 150 -23.89 22.70 3.82
C THR A 150 -24.11 23.43 5.14
N PRO A 151 -23.89 24.76 5.20
CA PRO A 151 -24.12 25.52 6.43
C PRO A 151 -25.54 25.40 7.00
N ASN A 152 -26.51 24.97 6.16
CA ASN A 152 -27.91 24.81 6.53
C ASN A 152 -28.33 23.36 6.84
N SER A 153 -27.54 22.34 6.49
CA SER A 153 -27.93 20.93 6.73
C SER A 153 -27.67 20.50 8.17
N GLY A 154 -26.87 21.26 8.92
CA GLY A 154 -26.28 20.82 10.19
C GLY A 154 -25.14 19.83 9.99
N GLY A 155 -24.42 19.53 11.07
CA GLY A 155 -23.22 18.68 11.04
C GLY A 155 -23.50 17.17 11.10
N SER A 156 -24.76 16.73 10.96
CA SER A 156 -25.10 15.30 11.00
C SER A 156 -26.23 14.97 10.03
N GLN A 157 -26.05 13.93 9.23
CA GLN A 157 -27.04 13.44 8.27
C GLN A 157 -27.16 11.92 8.34
N THR A 158 -28.37 11.41 8.18
CA THR A 158 -28.67 9.98 8.27
C THR A 158 -29.15 9.45 6.92
N ILE A 159 -28.56 8.34 6.50
CA ILE A 159 -28.90 7.58 5.30
C ILE A 159 -29.41 6.19 5.66
N THR A 160 -30.21 5.60 4.79
CA THR A 160 -30.79 4.26 5.02
C THR A 160 -30.35 3.32 3.91
N PHE A 161 -29.75 2.20 4.28
CA PHE A 161 -29.45 1.10 3.36
C PHE A 161 -30.42 -0.05 3.58
N ASP A 162 -30.70 -0.78 2.51
CA ASP A 162 -31.52 -1.98 2.54
C ASP A 162 -31.02 -3.03 1.55
N GLY A 163 -31.34 -4.28 1.84
CA GLY A 163 -30.92 -5.41 1.01
C GLY A 163 -31.63 -6.69 1.38
N VAL A 164 -31.27 -7.76 0.66
CA VAL A 164 -31.83 -9.10 0.85
C VAL A 164 -30.69 -10.12 0.96
N ALA A 165 -30.67 -10.88 2.06
CA ALA A 165 -29.76 -12.01 2.23
C ALA A 165 -30.30 -13.27 1.55
N ARG A 166 -29.44 -14.00 0.83
CA ARG A 166 -29.84 -15.18 0.05
C ARG A 166 -29.44 -16.52 0.68
N TYR A 167 -28.50 -16.50 1.62
CA TYR A 167 -27.94 -17.71 2.22
C TYR A 167 -27.80 -17.54 3.74
N ALA A 168 -27.99 -18.61 4.49
CA ALA A 168 -27.81 -18.61 5.93
C ALA A 168 -26.32 -18.45 6.27
N GLY A 169 -26.03 -17.67 7.31
CA GLY A 169 -24.68 -17.36 7.76
C GLY A 169 -24.62 -16.05 8.53
N THR A 170 -23.47 -15.82 9.15
CA THR A 170 -23.12 -14.54 9.78
C THR A 170 -22.25 -13.76 8.80
N TYR A 171 -22.66 -12.53 8.48
CA TYR A 171 -21.99 -11.63 7.54
C TYR A 171 -21.53 -10.37 8.25
N GLN A 172 -20.34 -9.89 7.89
CA GLN A 172 -19.84 -8.59 8.31
C GLN A 172 -20.02 -7.60 7.16
N LEU A 173 -20.93 -6.65 7.32
CA LEU A 173 -21.18 -5.57 6.37
C LEU A 173 -20.20 -4.45 6.66
N VAL A 174 -19.36 -4.10 5.69
CA VAL A 174 -18.38 -3.02 5.83
C VAL A 174 -18.85 -1.82 5.03
N LEU A 175 -18.97 -0.68 5.70
CA LEU A 175 -19.29 0.61 5.11
C LEU A 175 -18.14 1.58 5.31
N VAL A 176 -17.83 2.36 4.29
CA VAL A 176 -16.77 3.37 4.30
C VAL A 176 -17.37 4.72 3.96
N ALA A 177 -17.20 5.72 4.83
CA ALA A 177 -17.43 7.12 4.50
C ALA A 177 -16.15 7.70 3.93
N LYS A 178 -16.23 8.32 2.76
CA LYS A 178 -15.12 9.06 2.16
C LYS A 178 -15.63 10.17 1.28
N GLU A 179 -14.82 11.17 1.00
CA GLU A 179 -15.16 12.15 -0.02
C GLU A 179 -15.06 11.52 -1.42
N PRO A 180 -15.89 11.95 -2.39
CA PRO A 180 -15.67 11.60 -3.78
C PRO A 180 -14.27 12.04 -4.22
N GLY A 181 -13.53 11.13 -4.87
CA GLY A 181 -12.16 11.40 -5.33
C GLY A 181 -11.06 11.18 -4.27
N ALA A 182 -11.43 11.01 -3.00
CA ALA A 182 -10.50 10.61 -1.95
C ALA A 182 -10.20 9.11 -1.98
N ASP A 183 -8.93 8.76 -1.81
CA ASP A 183 -8.49 7.36 -1.68
C ASP A 183 -8.61 6.85 -0.24
N VAL A 184 -8.62 7.74 0.75
CA VAL A 184 -8.68 7.42 2.17
C VAL A 184 -10.06 7.78 2.70
N GLY A 185 -10.65 6.85 3.46
CA GLY A 185 -11.94 7.07 4.10
C GLY A 185 -11.83 7.93 5.35
N MET A 186 -12.82 8.79 5.54
CA MET A 186 -13.04 9.54 6.77
C MET A 186 -13.29 8.59 7.95
N ASP A 187 -14.14 7.57 7.74
CA ASP A 187 -14.44 6.56 8.74
C ASP A 187 -14.88 5.24 8.09
N THR A 188 -14.77 4.14 8.83
CA THR A 188 -15.19 2.80 8.41
C THR A 188 -15.95 2.10 9.52
N VAL A 189 -17.18 1.67 9.22
CA VAL A 189 -18.05 0.96 10.15
C VAL A 189 -18.27 -0.47 9.69
N SER A 190 -18.26 -1.41 10.65
CA SER A 190 -18.63 -2.80 10.43
C SER A 190 -19.88 -3.16 11.21
N ILE A 191 -20.89 -3.72 10.54
CA ILE A 191 -22.13 -4.19 11.14
C ILE A 191 -22.21 -5.71 10.97
N THR A 192 -22.67 -6.43 11.98
CA THR A 192 -22.89 -7.88 11.88
C THR A 192 -24.34 -8.15 11.50
N LEU A 193 -24.56 -9.04 10.53
CA LEU A 193 -25.86 -9.55 10.12
C LEU A 193 -25.87 -11.07 10.28
N ASN A 194 -26.74 -11.60 11.13
CA ASN A 194 -26.99 -13.05 11.16
C ASN A 194 -28.24 -13.35 10.35
N ALA A 195 -28.08 -14.13 9.29
CA ALA A 195 -29.18 -14.68 8.53
C ALA A 195 -29.31 -16.17 8.83
N TYR A 196 -30.48 -16.60 9.30
CA TYR A 196 -30.77 -18.00 9.54
C TYR A 196 -31.89 -18.50 8.61
N ASP A 197 -31.97 -19.81 8.45
CA ASP A 197 -33.02 -20.47 7.69
C ASP A 197 -33.86 -21.28 8.67
N SER A 198 -35.10 -20.86 8.92
CA SER A 198 -36.01 -21.55 9.84
C SER A 198 -36.48 -22.93 9.34
N ASN A 199 -36.30 -23.25 8.06
CA ASN A 199 -36.57 -24.60 7.53
C ASN A 199 -35.41 -25.55 7.78
N ILE A 200 -34.21 -25.03 8.04
CA ILE A 200 -33.10 -25.85 8.53
C ILE A 200 -33.39 -26.17 9.99
N VAL A 201 -33.92 -27.37 10.21
CA VAL A 201 -33.81 -28.04 11.50
C VAL A 201 -32.33 -28.33 11.67
N VAL A 202 -31.63 -27.49 12.41
CA VAL A 202 -30.38 -27.91 13.03
C VAL A 202 -30.82 -28.96 14.04
N GLU A 203 -30.72 -30.24 13.66
CA GLU A 203 -30.67 -31.28 14.68
C GLU A 203 -29.49 -30.88 15.55
N GLU A 204 -29.78 -30.37 16.75
CA GLU A 204 -28.78 -30.22 17.79
C GLU A 204 -28.32 -31.65 18.11
N ASP A 205 -27.38 -32.12 17.31
CA ASP A 205 -26.56 -33.26 17.66
C ASP A 205 -25.86 -32.84 18.94
N MET A 206 -26.43 -33.25 20.08
CA MET A 206 -25.71 -33.37 21.33
C MET A 206 -24.55 -34.35 21.11
N SER A 207 -23.51 -33.90 20.43
CA SER A 207 -22.23 -34.56 20.34
C SER A 207 -21.19 -33.52 20.70
N GLY A 208 -20.84 -33.52 21.98
CA GLY A 208 -19.62 -32.85 22.42
C GLY A 208 -18.47 -33.37 21.56
N ASP A 209 -17.90 -32.46 20.77
CA ASP A 209 -16.49 -32.24 20.43
C ASP A 209 -15.49 -33.43 20.39
N GLU A 210 -15.93 -34.67 20.18
CA GLU A 210 -15.07 -35.87 20.08
C GLU A 210 -15.35 -36.72 18.82
N GLY A 211 -16.36 -36.39 18.02
CA GLY A 211 -16.82 -37.21 16.89
C GLY A 211 -16.15 -36.93 15.53
N LEU A 212 -15.60 -35.73 15.31
CA LEU A 212 -15.04 -35.36 14.00
C LEU A 212 -13.71 -36.06 13.74
N LEU A 213 -12.85 -36.19 14.75
CA LEU A 213 -11.58 -36.91 14.62
C LEU A 213 -11.81 -38.43 14.54
N ALA A 214 -12.77 -38.97 15.27
CA ALA A 214 -13.08 -40.41 15.26
C ALA A 214 -13.61 -40.88 13.89
N SER A 215 -14.51 -40.12 13.26
CA SER A 215 -15.06 -40.47 11.94
C SER A 215 -14.04 -40.36 10.80
N ILE A 216 -13.08 -39.43 10.90
CA ILE A 216 -11.98 -39.28 9.93
C ILE A 216 -10.95 -40.42 10.06
N ILE A 217 -10.74 -40.93 11.29
CA ILE A 217 -9.82 -42.05 11.54
C ILE A 217 -10.40 -43.39 11.07
N GLU A 218 -11.72 -43.57 10.98
CA GLU A 218 -12.31 -44.85 10.53
C GLU A 218 -12.29 -45.05 9.01
N ASN A 219 -11.97 -44.01 8.23
CA ASN A 219 -11.86 -44.13 6.78
C ASN A 219 -10.49 -44.69 6.37
N SER A 220 -10.48 -45.91 5.84
CA SER A 220 -9.25 -46.62 5.42
C SER A 220 -8.41 -45.88 4.38
N ILE A 221 -9.03 -45.00 3.57
CA ILE A 221 -8.34 -44.16 2.59
C ILE A 221 -7.60 -43.02 3.30
N VAL A 222 -8.23 -42.43 4.32
CA VAL A 222 -7.66 -41.31 5.08
C VAL A 222 -6.54 -41.79 6.02
N GLN A 223 -6.67 -42.97 6.63
CA GLN A 223 -5.58 -43.58 7.40
C GLN A 223 -4.33 -43.81 6.55
N ALA A 224 -4.49 -44.27 5.31
CA ALA A 224 -3.37 -44.45 4.38
C ALA A 224 -2.73 -43.11 3.98
N ALA A 225 -3.53 -42.05 3.79
CA ALA A 225 -3.05 -40.72 3.46
C ALA A 225 -2.28 -40.06 4.61
N ILE A 226 -2.79 -40.15 5.85
CA ILE A 226 -2.13 -39.63 7.05
C ILE A 226 -0.84 -40.41 7.34
N GLY A 227 -0.87 -41.74 7.21
CA GLY A 227 0.33 -42.58 7.34
C GLY A 227 1.41 -42.20 6.33
N GLY A 228 1.04 -41.93 5.07
CA GLY A 228 1.95 -41.47 4.03
C GLY A 228 2.56 -40.09 4.33
N LEU A 229 1.75 -39.14 4.81
CA LEU A 229 2.20 -37.79 5.15
C LEU A 229 3.19 -37.78 6.33
N VAL A 230 2.93 -38.55 7.38
CA VAL A 230 3.83 -38.65 8.54
C VAL A 230 5.18 -39.25 8.12
N LEU A 231 5.15 -40.27 7.26
CA LEU A 231 6.37 -40.91 6.75
C LEU A 231 7.17 -39.96 5.84
N PHE A 232 6.48 -39.17 5.00
CA PHE A 232 7.10 -38.10 4.20
C PHE A 232 7.73 -37.02 5.07
N PHE A 233 7.04 -36.59 6.14
CA PHE A 233 7.54 -35.55 7.03
C PHE A 233 8.75 -36.03 7.84
N LEU A 234 8.73 -37.27 8.33
CA LEU A 234 9.87 -37.89 9.00
C LEU A 234 11.07 -38.09 8.06
N MET A 235 10.84 -38.52 6.81
CA MET A 235 11.89 -38.57 5.80
C MET A 235 12.46 -37.18 5.49
N GLY A 236 11.60 -36.16 5.40
CA GLY A 236 12.00 -34.76 5.22
C GLY A 236 12.89 -34.27 6.35
N MET A 237 12.49 -34.51 7.61
CA MET A 237 13.31 -34.14 8.78
C MET A 237 14.66 -34.85 8.80
N LEU A 238 14.73 -36.12 8.43
CA LEU A 238 15.98 -36.87 8.35
C LEU A 238 16.90 -36.35 7.24
N MET A 239 16.36 -35.99 6.07
CA MET A 239 17.14 -35.37 4.99
C MET A 239 17.69 -33.99 5.38
N ILE A 240 16.89 -33.17 6.07
CA ILE A 240 17.32 -31.85 6.55
C ILE A 240 18.46 -31.99 7.56
N ARG A 241 18.36 -32.91 8.53
CA ARG A 241 19.46 -33.24 9.46
C ARG A 241 20.71 -33.73 8.74
N GLY A 242 20.54 -34.56 7.70
CA GLY A 242 21.64 -35.09 6.90
C GLY A 242 22.45 -34.00 6.19
N ASN A 243 21.79 -33.00 5.61
CA ASN A 243 22.46 -31.91 4.89
C ASN A 243 23.08 -30.87 5.84
N ALA A 244 22.46 -30.60 7.00
CA ALA A 244 23.05 -29.74 8.03
C ALA A 244 24.39 -30.31 8.57
N SER A 245 24.45 -31.63 8.79
CA SER A 245 25.69 -32.31 9.20
C SER A 245 26.79 -32.21 8.13
N LYS A 246 26.43 -32.37 6.85
CA LYS A 246 27.39 -32.23 5.74
C LYS A 246 27.93 -30.81 5.59
N LYS A 247 27.08 -29.78 5.76
CA LYS A 247 27.50 -28.36 5.76
C LYS A 247 28.49 -28.08 6.88
N LYS A 248 28.16 -28.50 8.12
CA LYS A 248 29.04 -28.32 9.28
C LYS A 248 30.39 -29.02 9.09
N ALA A 249 30.39 -30.24 8.55
CA ALA A 249 31.62 -30.98 8.27
C ALA A 249 32.47 -30.34 7.14
N ALA A 250 31.84 -29.68 6.16
CA ALA A 250 32.55 -28.94 5.11
C ALA A 250 33.18 -27.65 5.64
N GLU A 251 32.48 -26.95 6.54
CA GLU A 251 32.96 -25.73 7.18
C GLU A 251 34.15 -25.98 8.11
N GLU A 252 34.10 -27.02 8.94
CA GLU A 252 35.24 -27.45 9.78
C GLU A 252 36.47 -27.84 8.95
N ARG A 253 36.28 -28.44 7.76
CA ARG A 253 37.40 -28.77 6.85
C ARG A 253 38.03 -27.51 6.26
N LEU A 254 37.21 -26.50 5.94
CA LEU A 254 37.67 -25.24 5.39
C LEU A 254 38.45 -24.41 6.42
N GLU A 255 38.00 -24.42 7.68
CA GLU A 255 38.67 -23.76 8.79
C GLU A 255 40.03 -24.40 9.09
N ARG A 256 40.11 -25.73 9.17
CA ARG A 256 41.41 -26.43 9.29
C ARG A 256 42.34 -26.14 8.11
N ALA A 257 41.81 -25.99 6.90
CA ALA A 257 42.62 -25.64 5.74
C ALA A 257 43.19 -24.22 5.85
N ARG A 258 42.42 -23.25 6.37
CA ARG A 258 42.90 -21.88 6.63
C ARG A 258 44.00 -21.86 7.68
N ASP A 259 43.85 -22.60 8.77
CA ASP A 259 44.87 -22.70 9.82
C ASP A 259 46.19 -23.29 9.31
N LEU A 260 46.12 -24.30 8.45
CA LEU A 260 47.33 -24.87 7.84
C LEU A 260 48.02 -23.87 6.89
N ILE A 261 47.25 -23.05 6.18
CA ILE A 261 47.79 -22.01 5.30
C ILE A 261 48.43 -20.88 6.13
N SER A 262 47.78 -20.42 7.20
CA SER A 262 48.33 -19.38 8.07
C SER A 262 49.63 -19.83 8.74
N GLN A 263 49.68 -21.06 9.27
CA GLN A 263 50.92 -21.64 9.82
C GLN A 263 52.04 -21.73 8.78
N ARG A 264 51.74 -22.05 7.51
CA ARG A 264 52.74 -22.05 6.44
C ARG A 264 53.24 -20.64 6.14
N LEU A 265 52.35 -19.65 6.15
CA LEU A 265 52.69 -18.25 5.91
C LEU A 265 53.54 -17.67 7.04
N GLU A 266 53.22 -18.00 8.29
CA GLU A 266 54.04 -17.65 9.46
C GLU A 266 55.42 -18.30 9.42
N ARG A 267 55.51 -19.58 9.04
CA ARG A 267 56.82 -20.22 8.79
C ARG A 267 57.59 -19.53 7.68
N SER A 268 56.93 -19.08 6.60
CA SER A 268 57.62 -18.34 5.53
C SER A 268 58.10 -16.95 5.98
N LYS A 269 57.35 -16.26 6.84
CA LYS A 269 57.75 -14.97 7.41
C LYS A 269 58.91 -15.10 8.38
N ASN A 270 58.95 -16.18 9.16
CA ASN A 270 60.06 -16.50 10.07
C ASN A 270 61.24 -17.22 9.39
N ALA A 271 61.23 -17.36 8.06
CA ALA A 271 62.33 -18.01 7.31
C ALA A 271 63.67 -17.23 7.37
N SER A 272 63.69 -16.01 7.93
CA SER A 272 64.92 -15.27 8.26
C SER A 272 65.66 -15.83 9.47
N ASN A 273 64.99 -16.59 10.33
CA ASN A 273 65.53 -17.24 11.53
C ASN A 273 65.39 -18.77 11.51
N ASP A 274 65.33 -19.38 10.31
CA ASP A 274 65.42 -20.84 10.19
C ASP A 274 66.89 -21.27 10.40
N PRO A 275 67.21 -22.02 11.47
CA PRO A 275 68.58 -22.47 11.74
C PRO A 275 69.16 -23.33 10.60
N ARG A 276 68.31 -23.91 9.72
CA ARG A 276 68.78 -24.63 8.52
C ARG A 276 69.28 -23.69 7.42
N ARG A 277 68.76 -22.45 7.32
CA ARG A 277 69.25 -21.45 6.33
C ARG A 277 70.58 -20.85 6.75
N GLN A 278 70.82 -20.69 8.05
CA GLN A 278 72.10 -20.20 8.59
C GLN A 278 73.25 -21.21 8.38
N ALA A 279 72.94 -22.51 8.33
CA ALA A 279 73.93 -23.55 8.01
C ALA A 279 74.45 -23.49 6.55
N PHE A 280 73.74 -22.82 5.64
CA PHE A 280 74.12 -22.69 4.23
C PHE A 280 74.76 -21.34 3.86
N GLY A 281 75.12 -20.49 4.84
CA GLY A 281 76.11 -19.42 4.64
C GLY A 281 75.72 -18.24 3.73
N PHE A 282 74.44 -18.01 3.44
CA PHE A 282 74.00 -16.87 2.63
C PHE A 282 73.58 -15.67 3.50
N ASN A 283 74.56 -14.92 4.00
CA ASN A 283 74.34 -13.56 4.52
C ASN A 283 74.61 -12.55 3.39
N GLY A 284 73.54 -11.86 2.96
CA GLY A 284 73.51 -11.01 1.79
C GLY A 284 74.48 -9.82 1.82
N ARG A 285 75.59 -9.96 1.11
CA ARG A 285 76.32 -8.84 0.50
C ARG A 285 76.57 -9.16 -0.97
N VAL A 286 76.00 -8.36 -1.85
CA VAL A 286 76.21 -8.42 -3.30
C VAL A 286 77.62 -7.87 -3.60
N PRO A 287 78.50 -8.60 -4.30
CA PRO A 287 79.82 -8.08 -4.66
C PRO A 287 79.73 -7.07 -5.82
N PRO A 288 80.59 -6.03 -5.85
CA PRO A 288 80.57 -5.00 -6.89
C PRO A 288 81.07 -5.53 -8.25
N PRO A 289 80.65 -4.88 -9.36
CA PRO A 289 80.90 -5.37 -10.72
C PRO A 289 82.35 -5.11 -11.18
N PRO A 290 82.89 -5.95 -12.09
CA PRO A 290 84.26 -5.84 -12.58
C PRO A 290 84.44 -4.72 -13.63
N PRO A 291 85.66 -4.15 -13.77
CA PRO A 291 85.91 -3.01 -14.65
C PRO A 291 86.25 -3.44 -16.08
N GLY A 292 85.53 -2.85 -17.05
CA GLY A 292 85.88 -2.88 -18.47
C GLY A 292 84.81 -3.47 -19.40
N MET A 293 83.75 -2.72 -19.66
CA MET A 293 83.01 -2.76 -20.94
C MET A 293 82.48 -1.36 -21.24
N GLY A 294 83.14 -0.70 -22.19
CA GLY A 294 82.46 0.18 -23.15
C GLY A 294 82.01 -0.66 -24.34
#